data_AF-A0A651EWR4-F1
#
_entry.id   AF-A0A651EWR4-F1
#
_cell.length_a   1.000
_cell.length_b   1.000
_cell.length_c   1.000
_cell.angle_alpha   90.00
_cell.angle_beta   90.00
_cell.angle_gamma   90.00
#
_symmetry.space_group_name_H-M   'P 1'
#
loop_
_entity.id
_entity.type
_entity.pdbx_description
1 polymer ?
#
loop_
_entity_poly.entity_id
_entity_poly.type
_entity_poly.pdbx_seq_one_letter_code
_entity_poly.pdbx_strand_id
1 'polypeptide(L)'
;MERFEAGAPAPVTSVEQERAPFIARSPIGRRFLDAPTPRALALGDPPRHCPAAAIAAGPVGATRADAVSRALGACLEALAEAGDAAACGCRVIAVDDVLLAPVDAYAYAEGVGGRLVGDGRFGGRPLIAEEVDAPDGRGVRVAFFDAGGPVAVGELADNGGARLLMLDDGAVFTGWREPRGWRRGRVQERLLLEGADGARLIALIGFEPADVAEEGPALAVWPSG
;
A
#
# COMPACT_ATOMS: atom_id res chain seq x y z
N MET A 1 -31.60 -31.09 28.59
CA MET A 1 -30.82 -30.00 29.19
C MET A 1 -29.70 -29.68 28.22
N GLU A 2 -30.04 -28.99 27.13
CA GLU A 2 -29.08 -28.59 26.09
C GLU A 2 -28.38 -27.32 26.56
N ARG A 3 -27.04 -27.37 26.60
CA ARG A 3 -26.20 -26.21 26.88
C ARG A 3 -26.17 -25.36 25.61
N PHE A 4 -26.72 -24.15 25.69
CA PHE A 4 -26.43 -23.12 24.71
C PHE A 4 -24.97 -22.72 24.84
N GLU A 5 -24.15 -23.09 23.86
CA GLU A 5 -22.83 -22.51 23.68
C GLU A 5 -23.03 -21.04 23.31
N ALA A 6 -22.59 -20.13 24.19
CA ALA A 6 -22.53 -18.71 23.89
C ALA A 6 -21.50 -18.51 22.78
N GLY A 7 -22.00 -18.28 21.55
CA GLY A 7 -21.17 -17.84 20.45
C GLY A 7 -20.38 -16.60 20.86
N ALA A 8 -19.08 -16.58 20.54
CA ALA A 8 -18.22 -15.44 20.81
C ALA A 8 -18.89 -14.15 20.29
N PRO A 9 -18.90 -13.06 21.07
CA PRO A 9 -19.50 -11.81 20.61
C PRO A 9 -18.80 -11.39 19.31
N ALA A 10 -19.60 -11.02 18.30
CA ALA A 10 -19.07 -10.39 17.10
C ALA A 10 -18.22 -9.17 17.51
N PRO A 11 -17.04 -8.94 16.90
CA PRO A 11 -16.24 -7.77 17.21
C PRO A 11 -17.09 -6.53 16.94
N VAL A 12 -17.26 -5.70 17.96
CA VAL A 12 -17.95 -4.41 17.82
C VAL A 12 -17.01 -3.51 17.01
N THR A 13 -17.19 -3.47 15.69
CA THR A 13 -16.57 -2.42 14.86
C THR A 13 -17.22 -1.10 15.25
N SER A 14 -16.44 -0.15 15.77
CA SER A 14 -17.00 1.15 16.11
C SER A 14 -17.48 1.85 14.83
N VAL A 15 -18.56 2.62 14.91
CA VAL A 15 -19.07 3.46 13.81
C VAL A 15 -17.97 4.37 13.23
N GLU A 16 -16.96 4.69 14.03
CA GLU A 16 -15.78 5.46 13.63
C GLU A 16 -14.84 4.68 12.70
N GLN A 17 -14.66 3.36 12.92
CA GLN A 17 -13.86 2.50 12.04
C GLN A 17 -14.49 2.34 10.65
N GLU A 18 -15.82 2.35 10.56
CA GLU A 18 -16.52 2.29 9.28
C GLU A 18 -16.41 3.59 8.47
N ARG A 19 -16.25 4.74 9.14
CA ARG A 19 -16.14 6.05 8.50
C ARG A 19 -14.72 6.39 8.02
N ALA A 20 -13.71 5.72 8.57
CA ALA A 20 -12.32 5.91 8.17
C ALA A 20 -11.61 4.56 7.91
N PRO A 21 -12.07 3.77 6.92
CA PRO A 21 -11.54 2.43 6.69
C PRO A 21 -10.05 2.43 6.34
N PHE A 22 -9.51 3.51 5.77
CA PHE A 22 -8.06 3.68 5.59
C PHE A 22 -7.32 3.66 6.93
N ILE A 23 -7.78 4.40 7.94
CA ILE A 23 -7.14 4.41 9.25
C ILE A 23 -7.30 3.05 9.95
N ALA A 24 -8.48 2.45 9.89
CA ALA A 24 -8.76 1.22 10.62
C ALA A 24 -8.19 -0.06 9.96
N ARG A 25 -8.08 -0.10 8.63
CA ARG A 25 -7.86 -1.34 7.87
C ARG A 25 -6.64 -1.33 6.96
N SER A 26 -6.04 -0.16 6.65
CA SER A 26 -4.79 -0.15 5.90
C SER A 26 -3.59 -0.46 6.81
N PRO A 27 -2.52 -1.10 6.29
CA PRO A 27 -1.28 -1.30 7.04
C PRO A 27 -0.71 0.00 7.62
N ILE A 28 -0.75 1.08 6.85
CA ILE A 28 -0.27 2.39 7.31
C ILE A 28 -1.20 3.02 8.36
N GLY A 29 -2.52 2.88 8.21
CA GLY A 29 -3.50 3.33 9.19
C GLY A 29 -3.34 2.62 10.54
N ARG A 30 -3.16 1.29 10.53
CA ARG A 30 -2.87 0.51 11.73
C ARG A 30 -1.58 0.95 12.40
N ARG A 31 -0.48 1.10 11.63
CA ARG A 31 0.78 1.65 12.16
C ARG A 31 0.61 3.05 12.77
N PHE A 32 -0.27 3.88 12.22
CA PHE A 32 -0.59 5.19 12.79
C PHE A 32 -1.32 5.04 14.13
N LEU A 33 -2.31 4.16 14.22
CA LEU A 33 -3.05 3.90 15.46
C LEU A 33 -2.14 3.35 16.58
N ASP A 34 -1.17 2.52 16.22
CA ASP A 34 -0.19 1.93 17.13
C ASP A 34 0.91 2.91 17.57
N ALA A 35 1.09 4.03 16.86
CA ALA A 35 2.11 5.02 17.18
C ALA A 35 1.77 5.80 18.47
N PRO A 36 2.75 6.13 19.32
CA PRO A 36 2.50 6.88 20.56
C PRO A 36 2.09 8.33 20.26
N THR A 37 1.25 8.90 21.12
CA THR A 37 0.85 10.31 21.04
C THR A 37 1.93 11.25 21.64
N PRO A 38 2.14 12.45 21.08
CA PRO A 38 1.43 12.99 19.91
C PRO A 38 1.88 12.32 18.61
N ARG A 39 0.95 12.09 17.68
CA ARG A 39 1.22 11.47 16.38
C ARG A 39 0.53 12.21 15.24
N ALA A 40 1.10 12.12 14.05
CA ALA A 40 0.48 12.63 12.83
C ALA A 40 0.72 11.68 11.65
N LEU A 41 -0.23 11.67 10.72
CA LEU A 41 -0.15 10.97 9.44
C LEU A 41 -0.33 11.97 8.30
N ALA A 42 0.65 12.01 7.40
CA ALA A 42 0.64 12.82 6.19
C ALA A 42 0.63 11.93 4.94
N LEU A 43 -0.06 12.38 3.89
CA LEU A 43 -0.07 11.79 2.55
C LEU A 43 0.40 12.81 1.52
N GLY A 44 0.91 12.34 0.39
CA GLY A 44 1.17 13.19 -0.78
C GLY A 44 -0.11 13.80 -1.36
N ASP A 45 0.01 15.02 -1.91
CA ASP A 45 -1.09 15.81 -2.47
C ASP A 45 -0.69 16.42 -3.84
N PRO A 46 -1.49 16.26 -4.90
CA PRO A 46 -2.73 15.50 -4.97
C PRO A 46 -2.49 13.98 -4.84
N PRO A 47 -3.36 13.24 -4.14
CA PRO A 47 -3.13 11.82 -3.84
C PRO A 47 -2.90 10.98 -5.09
N ARG A 48 -3.60 11.26 -6.19
CA ARG A 48 -3.50 10.50 -7.46
C ARG A 48 -2.12 10.51 -8.12
N HIS A 49 -1.25 11.45 -7.76
CA HIS A 49 0.06 11.62 -8.41
C HIS A 49 1.23 11.60 -7.44
N CYS A 50 0.96 11.60 -6.13
CA CYS A 50 1.98 11.83 -5.12
C CYS A 50 2.00 10.65 -4.14
N PRO A 51 2.70 9.55 -4.48
CA PRO A 51 2.64 8.29 -3.74
C PRO A 51 3.52 8.29 -2.48
N ALA A 52 3.38 9.29 -1.62
CA ALA A 52 4.06 9.35 -0.34
C ALA A 52 3.09 9.23 0.82
N ALA A 53 3.55 8.62 1.90
CA ALA A 53 2.90 8.70 3.19
C ALA A 53 3.91 8.56 4.31
N ALA A 54 3.68 9.30 5.39
CA ALA A 54 4.58 9.29 6.53
C ALA A 54 3.80 9.39 7.84
N ILE A 55 4.22 8.59 8.80
CA ILE A 55 3.77 8.64 10.19
C ILE A 55 4.93 9.22 11.00
N ALA A 56 4.63 10.19 11.84
CA ALA A 56 5.57 10.63 12.85
C ALA A 56 4.90 10.68 14.22
N ALA A 57 5.55 10.08 15.20
CA ALA A 57 5.25 10.26 16.62
C ALA A 57 6.27 11.19 17.26
N GLY A 58 5.83 12.10 18.13
CA GLY A 58 6.70 13.00 18.86
C GLY A 58 7.48 12.26 19.98
N PRO A 59 8.72 12.68 20.28
CA PRO A 59 9.41 12.20 21.49
C PRO A 59 8.64 12.59 22.76
N VAL A 60 9.05 12.03 23.90
CA VAL A 60 8.47 12.41 25.21
C VAL A 60 8.57 13.93 25.40
N GLY A 61 7.44 14.57 25.71
CA GLY A 61 7.35 16.03 25.88
C GLY A 61 7.13 16.82 24.59
N ALA A 62 7.05 16.17 23.43
CA ALA A 62 6.70 16.81 22.16
C ALA A 62 5.23 17.26 22.12
N THR A 63 4.94 18.20 21.24
CA THR A 63 3.61 18.71 20.96
C THR A 63 3.00 18.08 19.70
N ARG A 64 1.70 18.26 19.49
CA ARG A 64 1.03 17.91 18.21
C ARG A 64 1.66 18.60 17.01
N ALA A 65 2.08 19.85 17.18
CA ALA A 65 2.72 20.62 16.12
C ALA A 65 4.06 20.00 15.70
N ASP A 66 4.82 19.45 16.65
CA ASP A 66 6.07 18.74 16.36
C ASP A 66 5.82 17.46 15.56
N ALA A 67 4.83 16.66 15.97
CA ALA A 67 4.44 15.45 15.24
C ALA A 67 3.97 15.76 13.81
N VAL A 68 3.14 16.79 13.63
CA VAL A 68 2.69 17.29 12.33
C VAL A 68 3.87 17.69 11.46
N SER A 69 4.79 18.49 11.99
CA SER A 69 5.93 19.02 11.23
C SER A 69 6.86 17.90 10.78
N ARG A 70 7.09 16.89 11.64
CA ARG A 70 7.89 15.70 11.31
C ARG A 70 7.21 14.80 10.28
N ALA A 71 5.89 14.59 10.37
CA ALA A 71 5.17 13.79 9.39
C ALA A 71 5.19 14.45 8.00
N LEU A 72 4.99 15.77 7.94
CA LEU A 72 5.12 16.53 6.68
C LEU A 72 6.53 16.48 6.12
N GLY A 73 7.56 16.67 6.96
CA GLY A 73 8.96 16.57 6.55
C GLY A 73 9.30 15.21 5.95
N ALA A 74 8.98 14.13 6.67
CA ALA A 74 9.21 12.77 6.19
C ALA A 74 8.42 12.43 4.91
N CYS A 75 7.21 12.97 4.76
CA CYS A 75 6.43 12.81 3.52
C CYS A 75 7.11 13.54 2.34
N LEU A 76 7.62 14.76 2.55
CA LEU A 76 8.32 15.52 1.51
C LEU A 76 9.66 14.87 1.14
N GLU A 77 10.39 14.32 2.11
CA GLU A 77 11.60 13.53 1.89
C GLU A 77 11.31 12.32 1.01
N ALA A 78 10.25 11.55 1.31
CA ALA A 78 9.84 10.41 0.49
C ALA A 78 9.49 10.81 -0.95
N LEU A 79 8.82 11.96 -1.16
CA LEU A 79 8.55 12.48 -2.52
C LEU A 79 9.82 12.92 -3.25
N ALA A 80 10.78 13.51 -2.53
CA ALA A 80 12.07 13.91 -3.10
C ALA A 80 12.88 12.70 -3.53
N GLU A 81 12.89 11.63 -2.74
CA GLU A 81 13.54 10.36 -3.10
C GLU A 81 12.89 9.69 -4.31
N ALA A 82 11.57 9.82 -4.48
CA ALA A 82 10.85 9.31 -5.65
C ALA A 82 11.04 10.15 -6.94
N GLY A 83 11.60 11.35 -6.83
CA GLY A 83 11.78 12.27 -7.97
C GLY A 83 10.56 13.11 -8.35
N ASP A 84 9.50 13.08 -7.53
CA ASP A 84 8.20 13.72 -7.82
C ASP A 84 7.98 15.06 -7.11
N ALA A 85 9.00 15.60 -6.42
CA ALA A 85 8.87 16.76 -5.53
C ALA A 85 8.38 18.07 -6.20
N ALA A 86 8.54 18.23 -7.51
CA ALA A 86 8.21 19.49 -8.19
C ALA A 86 6.69 19.71 -8.37
N ALA A 87 5.92 18.63 -8.51
CA ALA A 87 4.46 18.67 -8.73
C ALA A 87 3.66 18.21 -7.51
N CYS A 88 4.34 17.76 -6.46
CA CYS A 88 3.73 17.17 -5.27
C CYS A 88 3.94 18.01 -4.02
N GLY A 89 2.90 18.06 -3.19
CA GLY A 89 2.96 18.52 -1.81
C GLY A 89 2.65 17.39 -0.83
N CYS A 90 2.59 17.72 0.46
CA CYS A 90 2.13 16.81 1.50
C CYS A 90 1.02 17.46 2.33
N ARG A 91 0.03 16.66 2.72
CA ARG A 91 -1.10 17.07 3.53
C ARG A 91 -1.23 16.16 4.75
N VAL A 92 -1.39 16.75 5.93
CA VAL A 92 -1.76 15.99 7.13
C VAL A 92 -3.22 15.59 7.04
N ILE A 93 -3.49 14.30 7.21
CA ILE A 93 -4.83 13.75 7.19
C ILE A 93 -5.31 13.30 8.56
N ALA A 94 -4.41 13.06 9.53
CA ALA A 94 -4.82 12.72 10.89
C ALA A 94 -3.76 13.18 11.91
N VAL A 95 -4.23 13.58 13.09
CA VAL A 95 -3.41 13.93 14.25
C VAL A 95 -4.06 13.34 15.50
N ASP A 96 -3.32 12.50 16.23
CA ASP A 96 -3.82 11.73 17.37
C ASP A 96 -5.09 10.91 17.04
N ASP A 97 -6.25 11.40 17.48
CA ASP A 97 -7.60 10.86 17.28
C ASP A 97 -8.46 11.74 16.36
N VAL A 98 -7.91 12.83 15.84
CA VAL A 98 -8.60 13.79 14.98
C VAL A 98 -8.32 13.52 13.50
N LEU A 99 -9.39 13.38 12.74
CA LEU A 99 -9.38 13.28 11.28
C LEU A 99 -9.50 14.68 10.65
N LEU A 100 -8.55 15.06 9.79
CA LEU A 100 -8.42 16.40 9.23
C LEU A 100 -8.75 16.50 7.74
N ALA A 101 -8.97 15.38 7.07
CA ALA A 101 -9.26 15.31 5.64
C ALA A 101 -10.73 15.03 5.36
N PRO A 102 -11.22 15.30 4.13
CA PRO A 102 -12.54 14.86 3.69
C PRO A 102 -12.70 13.33 3.74
N VAL A 103 -13.94 12.84 3.86
CA VAL A 103 -14.24 11.41 4.08
C VAL A 103 -13.68 10.50 2.97
N ASP A 104 -13.69 10.95 1.73
CA ASP A 104 -13.15 10.21 0.59
C ASP A 104 -11.63 9.98 0.67
N ALA A 105 -10.90 10.83 1.39
CA ALA A 105 -9.48 10.61 1.66
C ALA A 105 -9.21 9.40 2.57
N TYR A 106 -10.23 8.91 3.29
CA TYR A 106 -10.13 7.72 4.14
C TYR A 106 -10.73 6.46 3.51
N ALA A 107 -11.11 6.50 2.23
CA ALA A 107 -11.54 5.29 1.53
C ALA A 107 -10.39 4.26 1.50
N TYR A 108 -10.71 2.99 1.73
CA TYR A 108 -9.75 1.89 1.59
C TYR A 108 -10.36 0.74 0.81
N ALA A 109 -9.61 0.18 -0.13
CA ALA A 109 -9.95 -1.07 -0.79
C ALA A 109 -9.17 -2.21 -0.11
N GLU A 110 -9.81 -3.26 0.36
CA GLU A 110 -9.09 -4.42 0.93
C GLU A 110 -8.37 -5.22 -0.17
N GLY A 111 -9.00 -5.35 -1.33
CA GLY A 111 -8.39 -5.87 -2.56
C GLY A 111 -8.50 -4.89 -3.72
N VAL A 112 -7.48 -4.87 -4.57
CA VAL A 112 -7.41 -4.06 -5.80
C VAL A 112 -7.06 -4.92 -7.00
N GLY A 113 -7.24 -4.37 -8.20
CA GLY A 113 -6.80 -5.02 -9.44
C GLY A 113 -5.30 -5.32 -9.40
N GLY A 114 -4.95 -6.58 -9.64
CA GLY A 114 -3.59 -7.08 -9.78
C GLY A 114 -3.37 -7.69 -11.16
N ARG A 115 -2.15 -7.63 -11.69
CA ARG A 115 -1.75 -8.41 -12.88
C ARG A 115 -0.28 -8.80 -12.79
N LEU A 116 0.05 -9.97 -13.33
CA LEU A 116 1.43 -10.40 -13.56
C LEU A 116 1.68 -10.45 -15.06
N VAL A 117 2.63 -9.64 -15.53
CA VAL A 117 2.97 -9.47 -16.95
C VAL A 117 4.45 -9.83 -17.13
N GLY A 118 4.77 -10.69 -18.08
CA GLY A 118 6.14 -11.13 -18.31
C GLY A 118 6.21 -12.22 -19.37
N ASP A 119 7.41 -12.73 -19.61
CA ASP A 119 7.64 -13.63 -20.74
C ASP A 119 6.91 -14.97 -20.59
N GLY A 120 6.19 -15.37 -21.64
CA GLY A 120 5.57 -16.68 -21.82
C GLY A 120 4.44 -17.02 -20.84
N ARG A 121 4.80 -17.32 -19.58
CA ARG A 121 3.89 -17.87 -18.55
C ARG A 121 3.03 -16.81 -17.87
N PHE A 122 3.43 -15.55 -17.93
CA PHE A 122 2.75 -14.44 -17.28
C PHE A 122 1.87 -13.69 -18.28
N GLY A 123 0.73 -14.29 -18.61
CA GLY A 123 -0.18 -13.81 -19.65
C GLY A 123 -0.99 -12.55 -19.32
N GLY A 124 -0.58 -11.75 -18.34
CA GLY A 124 -1.28 -10.51 -17.95
C GLY A 124 -2.69 -10.76 -17.39
N ARG A 125 -2.95 -11.98 -16.91
CA ARG A 125 -4.25 -12.40 -16.38
C ARG A 125 -4.65 -11.49 -15.21
N PRO A 126 -5.93 -11.06 -15.13
CA PRO A 126 -6.43 -10.34 -13.98
C PRO A 126 -6.31 -11.17 -12.70
N LEU A 127 -5.85 -10.54 -11.65
CA LEU A 127 -5.72 -11.06 -10.30
C LEU A 127 -6.34 -10.05 -9.32
N ILE A 128 -6.52 -10.48 -8.08
CA ILE A 128 -6.76 -9.59 -6.96
C ILE A 128 -5.43 -9.44 -6.22
N ALA A 129 -5.03 -8.21 -5.90
CA ALA A 129 -3.89 -7.92 -5.04
C ALA A 129 -4.39 -7.37 -3.70
N GLU A 130 -3.96 -7.99 -2.61
CA GLU A 130 -4.29 -7.58 -1.24
C GLU A 130 -3.02 -7.31 -0.45
N GLU A 131 -3.01 -6.21 0.28
CA GLU A 131 -1.96 -5.93 1.27
C GLU A 131 -2.29 -6.59 2.59
N VAL A 132 -1.31 -7.27 3.14
CA VAL A 132 -1.33 -7.84 4.48
C VAL A 132 -0.11 -7.34 5.25
N ASP A 133 -0.23 -7.23 6.57
CA ASP A 133 0.92 -6.84 7.38
C ASP A 133 2.01 -7.91 7.27
N ALA A 134 3.26 -7.47 7.14
CA ALA A 134 4.39 -8.39 7.25
C ALA A 134 4.43 -8.98 8.67
N PRO A 135 4.73 -10.29 8.85
CA PRO A 135 4.76 -10.93 10.17
C PRO A 135 5.74 -10.32 11.15
N ASP A 136 6.81 -9.68 10.66
CA ASP A 136 7.80 -8.99 11.48
C ASP A 136 7.45 -7.52 11.74
N GLY A 137 6.26 -7.07 11.28
CA GLY A 137 5.77 -5.70 11.43
C GLY A 137 6.53 -4.67 10.59
N ARG A 138 7.45 -5.10 9.69
CA ARG A 138 8.27 -4.21 8.87
C ARG A 138 7.96 -4.40 7.40
N GLY A 139 7.65 -3.29 6.73
CA GLY A 139 7.21 -3.30 5.34
C GLY A 139 5.79 -3.81 5.15
N VAL A 140 5.45 -4.10 3.89
CA VAL A 140 4.11 -4.51 3.48
C VAL A 140 4.22 -5.79 2.66
N ARG A 141 3.35 -6.75 2.92
CA ARG A 141 3.21 -7.93 2.06
C ARG A 141 2.05 -7.74 1.11
N VAL A 142 2.21 -8.19 -0.13
CA VAL A 142 1.13 -8.19 -1.12
C VAL A 142 0.86 -9.62 -1.57
N ALA A 143 -0.33 -10.12 -1.31
CA ALA A 143 -0.76 -11.41 -1.82
C ALA A 143 -1.56 -11.22 -3.12
N PHE A 144 -1.25 -12.04 -4.13
CA PHE A 144 -1.98 -12.08 -5.40
C PHE A 144 -2.84 -13.32 -5.46
N PHE A 145 -4.10 -13.16 -5.86
CA PHE A 145 -5.10 -14.23 -5.90
C PHE A 145 -5.71 -14.37 -7.29
N ASP A 146 -5.98 -15.62 -7.68
CA ASP A 146 -6.92 -15.96 -8.73
C ASP A 146 -8.15 -16.67 -8.13
N ALA A 147 -9.05 -17.19 -8.98
CA ALA A 147 -10.25 -17.88 -8.54
C ALA A 147 -9.97 -19.18 -7.74
N GLY A 148 -8.77 -19.75 -7.85
CA GLY A 148 -8.33 -20.95 -7.13
C GLY A 148 -7.62 -20.65 -5.80
N GLY A 149 -7.26 -19.39 -5.53
CA GLY A 149 -6.60 -18.98 -4.29
C GLY A 149 -5.32 -18.16 -4.54
N PRO A 150 -4.41 -18.09 -3.57
CA PRO A 150 -3.19 -17.31 -3.70
C PRO A 150 -2.23 -17.94 -4.72
N VAL A 151 -1.67 -17.12 -5.61
CA VAL A 151 -0.74 -17.53 -6.67
C VAL A 151 0.65 -16.95 -6.51
N ALA A 152 0.77 -15.80 -5.83
CA ALA A 152 2.05 -15.18 -5.53
C ALA A 152 1.98 -14.36 -4.24
N VAL A 153 3.12 -14.21 -3.57
CA VAL A 153 3.28 -13.34 -2.40
C VAL A 153 4.49 -12.45 -2.58
N GLY A 154 4.30 -11.15 -2.40
CA GLY A 154 5.32 -10.14 -2.49
C GLY A 154 5.68 -9.54 -1.14
N GLU A 155 6.92 -9.10 -1.00
CA GLU A 155 7.44 -8.32 0.10
C GLU A 155 7.92 -6.97 -0.45
N LEU A 156 7.39 -5.88 0.09
CA LEU A 156 7.73 -4.51 -0.27
C LEU A 156 8.54 -3.90 0.86
N ALA A 157 9.79 -3.56 0.55
CA ALA A 157 10.68 -2.89 1.49
C ALA A 157 10.44 -1.38 1.49
N ASP A 158 10.73 -0.75 2.63
CA ASP A 158 10.59 0.71 2.79
C ASP A 158 11.58 1.49 1.89
N ASN A 159 12.71 0.88 1.51
CA ASN A 159 13.71 1.48 0.62
C ASN A 159 13.40 1.34 -0.88
N GLY A 160 12.17 0.97 -1.24
CA GLY A 160 11.76 0.78 -2.63
C GLY A 160 12.10 -0.60 -3.23
N GLY A 161 12.77 -1.48 -2.49
CA GLY A 161 13.01 -2.86 -2.91
C GLY A 161 11.72 -3.68 -2.95
N ALA A 162 11.65 -4.64 -3.89
CA ALA A 162 10.54 -5.58 -4.01
C ALA A 162 11.05 -7.01 -4.23
N ARG A 163 10.36 -7.97 -3.63
CA ARG A 163 10.55 -9.40 -3.86
C ARG A 163 9.19 -10.05 -4.08
N LEU A 164 9.11 -11.01 -5.00
CA LEU A 164 7.90 -11.78 -5.26
C LEU A 164 8.23 -13.28 -5.32
N LEU A 165 7.46 -14.09 -4.61
CA LEU A 165 7.49 -15.55 -4.64
C LEU A 165 6.26 -16.07 -5.39
N MET A 166 6.48 -16.86 -6.42
CA MET A 166 5.45 -17.64 -7.10
C MET A 166 5.15 -18.90 -6.29
N LEU A 167 3.88 -19.16 -5.99
CA LEU A 167 3.49 -20.26 -5.10
C LEU A 167 3.33 -21.61 -5.81
N ASP A 168 3.16 -21.59 -7.13
CA ASP A 168 2.98 -22.80 -7.95
C ASP A 168 4.31 -23.55 -8.17
N ASP A 169 5.40 -22.82 -8.38
CA ASP A 169 6.70 -23.41 -8.71
C ASP A 169 7.85 -22.96 -7.80
N GLY A 170 7.60 -22.03 -6.86
CA GLY A 170 8.60 -21.51 -5.94
C GLY A 170 9.58 -20.52 -6.56
N ALA A 171 9.35 -20.04 -7.79
CA ALA A 171 10.22 -19.06 -8.43
C ALA A 171 10.24 -17.74 -7.65
N VAL A 172 11.43 -17.18 -7.47
CA VAL A 172 11.64 -15.91 -6.77
C VAL A 172 12.10 -14.86 -7.77
N PHE A 173 11.42 -13.72 -7.74
CA PHE A 173 11.79 -12.53 -8.47
C PHE A 173 12.14 -11.40 -7.50
N THR A 174 13.11 -10.58 -7.85
CA THR A 174 13.54 -9.42 -7.05
C THR A 174 13.73 -8.22 -7.93
N GLY A 175 13.50 -7.02 -7.38
CA GLY A 175 13.75 -5.78 -8.09
C GLY A 175 13.25 -4.59 -7.29
N TRP A 176 12.57 -3.66 -7.94
CA TRP A 176 12.19 -2.38 -7.34
C TRP A 176 10.74 -1.99 -7.65
N ARG A 177 10.28 -0.99 -6.90
CA ARG A 177 8.93 -0.43 -6.97
C ARG A 177 8.95 0.83 -7.83
N GLU A 178 7.92 1.00 -8.64
CA GLU A 178 7.59 2.25 -9.33
C GLU A 178 6.18 2.69 -8.89
N PRO A 179 6.09 3.41 -7.77
CA PRO A 179 4.81 3.92 -7.30
C PRO A 179 4.32 5.08 -8.19
N ARG A 180 3.00 5.21 -8.33
CA ARG A 180 2.36 6.22 -9.22
C ARG A 180 1.45 7.18 -8.49
N GLY A 181 0.74 6.70 -7.48
CA GLY A 181 -0.15 7.54 -6.69
C GLY A 181 -1.01 6.73 -5.73
N TRP A 182 -1.80 7.44 -4.93
CA TRP A 182 -2.80 6.88 -4.04
C TRP A 182 -4.15 6.75 -4.75
N ARG A 183 -4.77 5.57 -4.63
CA ARG A 183 -6.14 5.30 -5.05
C ARG A 183 -6.83 4.44 -4.01
N ARG A 184 -7.95 4.94 -3.46
CA ARG A 184 -8.73 4.25 -2.40
C ARG A 184 -7.82 3.76 -1.27
N GLY A 185 -6.95 4.64 -0.76
CA GLY A 185 -6.10 4.35 0.39
C GLY A 185 -4.99 3.32 0.13
N ARG A 186 -4.66 3.04 -1.13
CA ARG A 186 -3.54 2.18 -1.54
C ARG A 186 -2.66 2.87 -2.54
N VAL A 187 -1.38 2.49 -2.55
CA VAL A 187 -0.46 2.92 -3.60
C VAL A 187 -0.75 2.08 -4.85
N GLN A 188 -1.03 2.76 -5.96
CA GLN A 188 -0.98 2.18 -7.30
C GLN A 188 0.49 2.12 -7.72
N GLU A 189 1.00 0.95 -8.04
CA GLU A 189 2.42 0.75 -8.30
C GLU A 189 2.72 -0.41 -9.24
N ARG A 190 3.86 -0.32 -9.93
CA ARG A 190 4.46 -1.42 -10.69
C ARG A 190 5.62 -1.99 -9.88
N LEU A 191 5.72 -3.31 -9.80
CA LEU A 191 6.93 -3.98 -9.35
C LEU A 191 7.69 -4.43 -10.60
N LEU A 192 8.91 -3.95 -10.78
CA LEU A 192 9.80 -4.39 -11.85
C LEU A 192 10.75 -5.43 -11.28
N LEU A 193 10.58 -6.69 -11.67
CA LEU A 193 11.18 -7.83 -11.00
C LEU A 193 11.92 -8.75 -11.98
N GLU A 194 13.10 -9.19 -11.60
CA GLU A 194 13.93 -10.13 -12.39
C GLU A 194 14.17 -11.42 -11.60
N GLY A 195 14.07 -12.55 -12.29
CA GLY A 195 14.33 -13.89 -11.76
C GLY A 195 15.82 -14.27 -11.89
N ALA A 196 16.23 -15.32 -11.18
CA ALA A 196 17.62 -15.80 -11.22
C ALA A 196 18.08 -16.31 -12.61
N ASP A 197 17.13 -16.65 -13.47
CA ASP A 197 17.31 -17.07 -14.86
C ASP A 197 17.30 -15.90 -15.85
N GLY A 198 17.18 -14.66 -15.36
CA GLY A 198 17.05 -13.44 -16.18
C GLY A 198 15.62 -13.20 -16.69
N ALA A 199 14.64 -14.03 -16.31
CA ALA A 199 13.25 -13.79 -16.67
C ALA A 199 12.74 -12.49 -16.04
N ARG A 200 12.01 -11.70 -16.82
CA ARG A 200 11.45 -10.43 -16.37
C ARG A 200 9.96 -10.56 -16.07
N LEU A 201 9.55 -9.93 -14.97
CA LEU A 201 8.19 -9.92 -14.47
C LEU A 201 7.83 -8.51 -14.00
N ILE A 202 6.69 -8.03 -14.47
CA ILE A 202 6.07 -6.79 -14.01
C ILE A 202 4.81 -7.18 -13.24
N ALA A 203 4.75 -6.84 -11.95
CA ALA A 203 3.52 -6.96 -11.18
C ALA A 203 2.83 -5.59 -11.12
N LEU A 204 1.61 -5.51 -11.65
CA LEU A 204 0.77 -4.31 -11.59
C LEU A 204 -0.14 -4.43 -10.36
N ILE A 205 -0.14 -3.41 -9.50
CA ILE A 205 -0.97 -3.33 -8.29
C ILE A 205 -1.81 -2.05 -8.35
N GLY A 206 -3.12 -2.18 -8.18
CA GLY A 206 -4.03 -1.02 -8.16
C GLY A 206 -4.40 -0.46 -9.52
N PHE A 207 -4.06 -1.17 -10.61
CA PHE A 207 -4.46 -0.78 -11.98
C PHE A 207 -5.81 -1.39 -12.32
N GLU A 208 -6.81 -0.52 -12.47
CA GLU A 208 -8.17 -0.89 -12.86
C GLU A 208 -8.25 -1.20 -14.37
N PRO A 209 -9.30 -1.89 -14.84
CA PRO A 209 -9.46 -2.18 -16.26
C PRO A 209 -9.38 -0.96 -17.19
N ALA A 210 -9.85 0.20 -16.73
CA ALA A 210 -9.76 1.45 -17.47
C ALA A 210 -8.31 1.93 -17.63
N ASP A 211 -7.52 1.90 -16.56
CA ASP A 211 -6.11 2.29 -16.58
C ASP A 211 -5.31 1.38 -17.52
N VAL A 212 -5.59 0.07 -17.48
CA VAL A 212 -4.97 -0.91 -18.38
C VAL A 212 -5.42 -0.73 -19.83
N ALA A 213 -6.65 -0.31 -20.07
CA ALA A 213 -7.12 -0.02 -21.43
C ALA A 213 -6.47 1.25 -22.00
N GLU A 214 -6.22 2.25 -21.15
CA GLU A 214 -5.60 3.52 -21.53
C GLU A 214 -4.08 3.40 -21.73
N GLU A 215 -3.39 2.77 -20.78
CA GLU A 215 -1.93 2.77 -20.70
C GLU A 215 -1.29 1.39 -21.00
N GLY A 216 -2.11 0.35 -21.24
CA GLY A 216 -1.72 -1.06 -21.19
C GLY A 216 -0.36 -1.42 -21.77
N PRO A 217 -0.05 -1.08 -23.04
CA PRO A 217 1.25 -1.35 -23.62
C PRO A 217 2.41 -0.70 -22.85
N ALA A 218 2.24 0.52 -22.35
CA ALA A 218 3.27 1.24 -21.61
C ALA A 218 3.51 0.62 -20.22
N LEU A 219 2.45 0.16 -19.55
CA LEU A 219 2.55 -0.52 -18.25
C LEU A 219 3.30 -1.86 -18.33
N ALA A 220 3.24 -2.52 -19.49
CA ALA A 220 3.91 -3.79 -19.77
C ALA A 220 5.36 -3.64 -20.28
N VAL A 221 5.82 -2.41 -20.56
CA VAL A 221 7.17 -2.18 -21.09
C VAL A 221 8.18 -2.12 -19.95
N TRP A 222 9.22 -2.95 -20.07
CA TRP A 222 10.39 -2.86 -19.21
C TRP A 222 11.16 -1.56 -19.52
N PRO A 223 11.60 -0.78 -18.52
CA PRO A 223 12.38 0.43 -18.78
C PRO A 223 13.66 0.10 -19.56
N SER A 224 13.95 0.87 -20.61
CA SER A 224 15.27 0.86 -21.22
C SER A 224 16.24 1.56 -20.27
N GLY A 225 17.25 0.83 -19.79
CA GLY A 225 18.35 1.41 -19.01
C GLY A 225 19.23 2.36 -19.80
#